data_AF-A0A5B1CGC6-F1
#
_entry.id   AF-A0A5B1CGC6-F1
#
_cell.length_a   1.000
_cell.length_b   1.000
_cell.length_c   1.000
_cell.angle_alpha   90.00
_cell.angle_beta   90.00
_cell.angle_gamma   90.00
#
_symmetry.space_group_name_H-M   'P 1'
#
loop_
_entity.id
_entity.type
_entity.pdbx_description
1 polymer ?
#
loop_
_entity_poly.entity_id
_entity_poly.type
_entity_poly.pdbx_seq_one_letter_code
_entity_poly.pdbx_strand_id
1 'polypeptide(L)'
;MKDDNIPFVEKLGRLVLFPLSFGERAAAKAKAIAEERQAAHDSARRQEREEEMRIEREDRERRDKEEALKAQEDERAAKLVRDDILFQVRLLYDRHAADISQMLPQEKFERYFKDYFPPDCSVETLTHRSEELKKMILSFFAEEESEASLNTIEDVLAEAERRKNSISSYPMDGDELESVLSLVEKWKTRQIRKLVEK
;
A
#
# COMPACT_ATOMS: atom_id res chain seq x y z
N MET A 1 -106.33 19.79 -39.71
CA MET A 1 -105.37 20.44 -40.63
C MET A 1 -105.45 21.93 -40.42
N LYS A 2 -104.52 22.47 -39.65
CA LYS A 2 -104.09 23.88 -39.67
C LYS A 2 -102.73 23.86 -38.99
N ASP A 3 -101.72 24.03 -39.82
CA ASP A 3 -100.31 24.04 -39.48
C ASP A 3 -100.01 25.29 -38.65
N ASP A 4 -99.55 25.07 -37.41
CA ASP A 4 -98.99 26.14 -36.60
C ASP A 4 -97.60 26.48 -37.13
N ASN A 5 -97.58 27.58 -37.86
CA ASN A 5 -96.43 28.21 -38.46
C ASN A 5 -95.56 28.83 -37.35
N ILE A 6 -94.66 28.01 -36.80
CA ILE A 6 -93.68 28.44 -35.80
C ILE A 6 -92.80 29.55 -36.40
N PRO A 7 -92.73 30.75 -35.80
CA PRO A 7 -92.02 31.88 -36.36
C PRO A 7 -90.51 31.60 -36.45
N PHE A 8 -89.95 31.90 -37.62
CA PHE A 8 -88.53 31.75 -37.99
C PHE A 8 -87.53 32.34 -36.97
N VAL A 9 -87.98 33.28 -36.14
CA VAL A 9 -87.21 33.94 -35.09
C VAL A 9 -86.85 32.98 -33.93
N GLU A 10 -87.69 32.00 -33.61
CA GLU A 10 -87.36 30.97 -32.61
C GLU A 10 -86.37 29.91 -33.13
N LYS A 11 -86.27 29.72 -34.46
CA LYS A 11 -85.23 28.88 -35.06
C LYS A 11 -83.84 29.55 -35.04
N LEU A 12 -83.79 30.88 -35.00
CA LEU A 12 -82.53 31.63 -34.88
C LEU A 12 -82.06 31.79 -33.43
N GLY A 13 -82.97 31.80 -32.46
CA GLY A 13 -82.64 31.85 -31.03
C GLY A 13 -81.90 30.61 -30.49
N ARG A 14 -82.00 29.46 -31.18
CA ARG A 14 -81.23 28.24 -30.89
C ARG A 14 -79.85 28.19 -31.54
N LEU A 15 -79.49 29.19 -32.34
CA LEU A 15 -78.21 29.29 -33.05
C LEU A 15 -77.20 30.24 -32.37
N VAL A 16 -77.45 30.65 -31.13
CA VAL A 16 -76.55 31.51 -30.31
C VAL A 16 -75.90 30.73 -29.17
N LEU A 17 -75.76 29.42 -29.36
CA LEU A 17 -74.83 28.59 -28.59
C LEU A 17 -73.86 27.95 -29.59
N PHE A 18 -73.11 28.80 -30.30
CA PHE A 18 -72.01 28.36 -31.14
C PHE A 18 -70.99 27.64 -30.25
N PRO A 19 -70.76 26.33 -30.42
CA PRO A 19 -69.86 25.61 -29.56
C PRO A 19 -68.43 25.78 -30.08
N LEU A 20 -67.84 26.98 -29.96
CA LEU A 20 -66.53 27.36 -30.53
C LEU A 20 -66.44 27.14 -32.05
N SER A 21 -66.09 28.17 -32.80
CA SER A 21 -65.84 28.06 -34.24
C SER A 21 -64.79 26.98 -34.54
N PHE A 22 -64.84 26.33 -35.70
CA PHE A 22 -63.84 25.30 -36.08
C PHE A 22 -62.39 25.79 -35.93
N GLY A 23 -62.15 27.10 -36.12
CA GLY A 23 -60.85 27.73 -35.88
C GLY A 23 -60.43 27.78 -34.40
N GLU A 24 -61.35 28.06 -33.48
CA GLU A 24 -61.07 28.08 -32.04
C GLU A 24 -60.83 26.66 -31.48
N ARG A 25 -61.55 25.65 -32.01
CA ARG A 25 -61.28 24.24 -31.65
C ARG A 25 -59.93 23.76 -32.19
N ALA A 26 -59.54 24.20 -33.39
CA ALA A 26 -58.22 23.91 -33.96
C ALA A 26 -57.10 24.61 -33.16
N ALA A 27 -57.30 25.87 -32.77
CA ALA A 27 -56.36 26.63 -31.94
C ALA A 27 -56.22 26.03 -30.52
N ALA A 28 -57.32 25.61 -29.89
CA ALA A 28 -57.30 24.94 -28.60
C ALA A 28 -56.59 23.58 -28.65
N LYS A 29 -56.81 22.78 -29.70
CA LYS A 29 -56.06 21.53 -29.93
C LYS A 29 -54.57 21.77 -30.17
N ALA A 30 -54.22 22.78 -30.97
CA ALA A 30 -52.82 23.13 -31.21
C ALA A 30 -52.11 23.57 -29.92
N LYS A 31 -52.80 24.34 -29.07
CA LYS A 31 -52.29 24.76 -27.76
C LYS A 31 -52.12 23.58 -26.80
N ALA A 32 -53.09 22.67 -26.74
CA ALA A 32 -52.98 21.45 -25.92
C ALA A 32 -51.81 20.56 -26.36
N ILE A 33 -51.60 20.39 -27.68
CA ILE A 33 -50.45 19.63 -28.22
C ILE A 33 -49.12 20.33 -27.92
N ALA A 34 -49.08 21.66 -27.96
CA ALA A 34 -47.88 22.42 -27.61
C ALA A 34 -47.54 22.31 -26.11
N GLU A 35 -48.55 22.41 -25.24
CA GLU A 35 -48.40 22.23 -23.79
C GLU A 35 -47.97 20.80 -23.44
N GLU A 36 -48.53 19.78 -24.10
CA GLU A 36 -48.16 18.37 -23.92
C GLU A 36 -46.71 18.11 -24.36
N ARG A 37 -46.28 18.69 -25.49
CA ARG A 37 -44.88 18.60 -25.95
C ARG A 37 -43.91 19.30 -25.00
N GLN A 38 -44.30 20.44 -24.44
CA GLN A 38 -43.49 21.19 -23.50
C GLN A 38 -43.37 20.45 -22.15
N ALA A 39 -44.48 19.89 -21.65
CA ALA A 39 -44.48 19.04 -20.47
C ALA A 39 -43.64 17.77 -20.66
N ALA A 40 -43.71 17.12 -21.82
CA ALA A 40 -42.89 15.96 -22.15
C ALA A 40 -41.38 16.30 -22.18
N HIS A 41 -41.01 17.43 -22.80
CA HIS A 41 -39.63 17.91 -22.82
C HIS A 41 -39.11 18.26 -21.41
N ASP A 42 -39.94 18.90 -20.59
CA ASP A 42 -39.59 19.22 -19.20
C ASP A 42 -39.47 17.97 -18.34
N SER A 43 -40.30 16.93 -18.56
CA SER A 43 -40.16 15.64 -17.88
C SER A 43 -38.88 14.90 -18.31
N ALA A 44 -38.53 14.92 -19.60
CA ALA A 44 -37.30 14.30 -20.12
C ALA A 44 -36.06 14.97 -19.51
N ARG A 45 -36.03 16.30 -19.45
CA ARG A 45 -34.95 17.05 -18.80
C ARG A 45 -34.82 16.78 -17.30
N ARG A 46 -35.94 16.52 -16.60
CA ARG A 46 -35.90 16.15 -15.17
C ARG A 46 -35.33 14.75 -14.99
N GLN A 47 -35.74 13.80 -15.84
CA GLN A 47 -35.20 12.44 -15.83
C GLN A 47 -33.71 12.41 -16.14
N GLU A 48 -33.25 13.16 -17.15
CA GLU A 48 -31.81 13.28 -17.46
C GLU A 48 -31.01 13.82 -16.26
N ARG A 49 -31.51 14.87 -15.59
CA ARG A 49 -30.85 15.44 -14.40
C ARG A 49 -30.85 14.48 -13.21
N GLU A 50 -31.94 13.74 -13.00
CA GLU A 50 -32.03 12.73 -11.95
C GLU A 50 -31.07 11.57 -12.22
N GLU A 51 -30.94 11.16 -13.48
CA GLU A 51 -30.00 10.12 -13.90
C GLU A 51 -28.54 10.57 -13.79
N GLU A 52 -28.21 11.80 -14.21
CA GLU A 52 -26.89 12.41 -14.00
C GLU A 52 -26.54 12.48 -12.50
N MET A 53 -27.47 12.93 -11.65
CA MET A 53 -27.24 12.95 -10.20
C MET A 53 -27.08 11.56 -9.60
N ARG A 54 -27.77 10.54 -10.13
CA ARG A 54 -27.62 9.14 -9.69
C ARG A 54 -26.22 8.63 -10.04
N ILE A 55 -25.78 8.82 -11.27
CA ILE A 55 -24.45 8.43 -11.75
C ILE A 55 -23.37 9.13 -10.92
N GLU A 56 -23.51 10.43 -10.68
CA GLU A 56 -22.52 11.18 -9.88
C GLU A 56 -22.41 10.67 -8.44
N ARG A 57 -23.54 10.28 -7.82
CA ARG A 57 -23.53 9.67 -6.48
C ARG A 57 -22.88 8.30 -6.49
N GLU A 58 -23.22 7.45 -7.44
CA GLU A 58 -22.63 6.12 -7.59
C GLU A 58 -21.10 6.21 -7.80
N ASP A 59 -20.64 7.16 -8.62
CA ASP A 59 -19.21 7.40 -8.85
C ASP A 59 -18.49 7.90 -7.60
N ARG A 60 -19.10 8.79 -6.81
CA ARG A 60 -18.52 9.24 -5.52
C ARG A 60 -18.43 8.09 -4.54
N GLU A 61 -19.51 7.33 -4.36
CA GLU A 61 -19.50 6.17 -3.47
C GLU A 61 -18.46 5.12 -3.90
N ARG A 62 -18.25 4.95 -5.20
CA ARG A 62 -17.23 4.03 -5.72
C ARG A 62 -15.82 4.52 -5.37
N ARG A 63 -15.54 5.82 -5.57
CA ARG A 63 -14.24 6.41 -5.22
C ARG A 63 -13.98 6.34 -3.72
N ASP A 64 -14.96 6.68 -2.89
CA ASP A 64 -14.82 6.62 -1.43
C ASP A 64 -14.52 5.19 -0.95
N LYS A 65 -15.17 4.18 -1.57
CA LYS A 65 -14.88 2.75 -1.30
C LYS A 65 -13.49 2.34 -1.77
N GLU A 66 -13.07 2.76 -2.96
CA GLU A 66 -11.74 2.48 -3.51
C GLU A 66 -10.63 3.11 -2.63
N GLU A 67 -10.82 4.36 -2.18
CA GLU A 67 -9.89 5.03 -1.27
C GLU A 67 -9.82 4.35 0.11
N ALA A 68 -10.97 3.97 0.67
CA ALA A 68 -11.02 3.27 1.95
C ALA A 68 -10.34 1.88 1.87
N LEU A 69 -10.54 1.15 0.78
CA LEU A 69 -9.86 -0.13 0.54
C LEU A 69 -8.35 0.07 0.43
N LYS A 70 -7.91 1.07 -0.34
CA LYS A 70 -6.49 1.38 -0.50
C LYS A 70 -5.83 1.76 0.83
N ALA A 71 -6.47 2.61 1.63
CA ALA A 71 -5.98 2.96 2.95
C ALA A 71 -5.86 1.73 3.87
N GLN A 72 -6.82 0.81 3.81
CA GLN A 72 -6.76 -0.45 4.55
C GLN A 72 -5.63 -1.37 4.06
N GLU A 73 -5.39 -1.44 2.75
CA GLU A 73 -4.27 -2.21 2.18
C GLU A 73 -2.92 -1.63 2.61
N ASP A 74 -2.77 -0.30 2.56
CA ASP A 74 -1.55 0.40 2.99
C ASP A 74 -1.27 0.17 4.48
N GLU A 75 -2.32 0.23 5.33
CA GLU A 75 -2.19 -0.06 6.77
C GLU A 75 -1.76 -1.51 7.02
N ARG A 76 -2.33 -2.47 6.29
CA ARG A 76 -1.95 -3.89 6.39
C ARG A 76 -0.52 -4.12 5.93
N ALA A 77 -0.11 -3.52 4.83
CA ALA A 77 1.25 -3.63 4.31
C ALA A 77 2.27 -3.07 5.31
N ALA A 78 2.00 -1.89 5.88
CA ALA A 78 2.86 -1.29 6.91
C ALA A 78 2.97 -2.18 8.15
N LYS A 79 1.87 -2.81 8.58
CA LYS A 79 1.87 -3.74 9.71
C LYS A 79 2.72 -4.98 9.44
N LEU A 80 2.60 -5.57 8.25
CA LEU A 80 3.41 -6.74 7.87
C LEU A 80 4.90 -6.45 7.89
N VAL A 81 5.32 -5.30 7.34
CA VAL A 81 6.73 -4.89 7.35
C VAL A 81 7.23 -4.69 8.78
N ARG A 82 6.42 -4.05 9.63
CA ARG A 82 6.74 -3.86 11.04
C ARG A 82 6.93 -5.20 11.76
N ASP A 83 5.99 -6.11 11.61
CA ASP A 83 6.01 -7.42 12.27
C ASP A 83 7.23 -8.25 11.81
N ASP A 84 7.56 -8.20 10.52
CA ASP A 84 8.75 -8.88 9.96
C ASP A 84 10.06 -8.34 10.56
N ILE A 85 10.23 -7.01 10.64
CA ILE A 85 11.45 -6.43 11.22
C ILE A 85 11.61 -6.83 12.69
N LEU A 86 10.52 -6.73 13.48
CA LEU A 86 10.55 -7.11 14.90
C LEU A 86 10.86 -8.60 15.06
N PHE A 87 10.26 -9.44 14.22
CA PHE A 87 10.53 -10.87 14.20
C PHE A 87 11.99 -11.17 13.90
N GLN A 88 12.59 -10.53 12.88
CA GLN A 88 13.99 -10.75 12.52
C GLN A 88 14.97 -10.40 13.66
N VAL A 89 14.72 -9.29 14.36
CA VAL A 89 15.56 -8.88 15.50
C VAL A 89 15.44 -9.89 16.64
N ARG A 90 14.20 -10.30 16.95
CA ARG A 90 13.93 -11.32 17.99
C ARG A 90 14.61 -12.63 17.64
N LEU A 91 14.46 -13.09 16.40
CA LEU A 91 15.07 -14.32 15.91
C LEU A 91 16.60 -14.29 16.01
N LEU A 92 17.22 -13.14 15.70
CA LEU A 92 18.66 -12.97 15.84
C LEU A 92 19.08 -13.08 17.32
N TYR A 93 18.35 -12.44 18.22
CA TYR A 93 18.62 -12.57 19.66
C TYR A 93 18.45 -14.03 20.11
N ASP A 94 17.33 -14.68 19.78
CA ASP A 94 17.03 -16.04 20.21
C ASP A 94 18.08 -17.04 19.71
N ARG A 95 18.58 -16.88 18.48
CA ARG A 95 19.68 -17.68 17.92
C ARG A 95 20.97 -17.59 18.74
N HIS A 96 21.23 -16.43 19.32
CA HIS A 96 22.46 -16.11 20.03
C HIS A 96 22.28 -16.02 21.55
N ALA A 97 21.07 -16.29 22.04
CA ALA A 97 20.67 -16.04 23.42
C ALA A 97 21.53 -16.82 24.41
N ALA A 98 21.94 -18.05 24.07
CA ALA A 98 22.83 -18.86 24.89
C ALA A 98 24.19 -18.16 25.11
N ASP A 99 24.76 -17.62 24.04
CA ASP A 99 26.10 -17.03 24.02
C ASP A 99 26.14 -15.66 24.72
N ILE A 100 25.10 -14.84 24.53
CA ILE A 100 25.06 -13.47 25.10
C ILE A 100 24.27 -13.38 26.40
N SER A 101 23.73 -14.50 26.92
CA SER A 101 22.86 -14.55 28.11
C SER A 101 23.44 -13.85 29.34
N GLN A 102 24.77 -13.88 29.51
CA GLN A 102 25.45 -13.24 30.64
C GLN A 102 25.48 -11.72 30.52
N MET A 103 25.64 -11.19 29.30
CA MET A 103 25.72 -9.75 29.05
C MET A 103 24.33 -9.14 28.86
N LEU A 104 23.46 -9.85 28.14
CA LEU A 104 22.10 -9.44 27.81
C LEU A 104 21.12 -10.58 28.13
N PRO A 105 20.70 -10.71 29.42
CA PRO A 105 19.67 -11.67 29.82
C PRO A 105 18.33 -11.41 29.12
N GLN A 106 17.54 -12.48 28.92
CA GLN A 106 16.25 -12.40 28.20
C GLN A 106 15.30 -11.37 28.79
N GLU A 107 15.16 -11.29 30.12
CA GLU A 107 14.28 -10.31 30.75
C GLU A 107 14.69 -8.86 30.44
N LYS A 108 16.00 -8.59 30.41
CA LYS A 108 16.53 -7.27 30.04
C LYS A 108 16.31 -6.99 28.56
N PHE A 109 16.56 -7.97 27.69
CA PHE A 109 16.29 -7.84 26.27
C PHE A 109 14.82 -7.57 26.00
N GLU A 110 13.88 -8.31 26.60
CA GLU A 110 12.45 -8.10 26.39
C GLU A 110 11.98 -6.73 26.82
N ARG A 111 12.50 -6.23 27.95
CA ARG A 111 12.21 -4.87 28.42
C ARG A 111 12.77 -3.84 27.45
N TYR A 112 14.05 -3.96 27.11
CA TYR A 112 14.69 -3.06 26.15
C TYR A 112 13.97 -3.09 24.81
N PHE A 113 13.60 -4.26 24.30
CA PHE A 113 12.90 -4.43 23.04
C PHE A 113 11.54 -3.71 23.02
N LYS A 114 10.76 -3.80 24.10
CA LYS A 114 9.48 -3.08 24.22
C LYS A 114 9.68 -1.57 24.29
N ASP A 115 10.67 -1.11 25.05
CA ASP A 115 10.96 0.31 25.23
C ASP A 115 11.57 0.92 23.95
N TYR A 116 12.39 0.15 23.23
CA TYR A 116 13.11 0.57 22.02
C TYR A 116 12.24 0.53 20.77
N PHE A 117 11.22 -0.34 20.73
CA PHE A 117 10.24 -0.44 19.65
C PHE A 117 8.80 -0.14 20.12
N PRO A 118 8.49 1.13 20.43
CA PRO A 118 7.15 1.53 20.84
C PRO A 118 6.13 1.29 19.70
N PRO A 119 4.86 0.96 20.03
CA PRO A 119 3.82 0.61 19.06
C PRO A 119 3.59 1.67 17.99
N ASP A 120 3.76 2.95 18.32
CA ASP A 120 3.46 4.08 17.43
C ASP A 120 4.66 4.51 16.55
N CYS A 121 5.77 3.75 16.57
CA CYS A 121 6.96 4.06 15.79
C CYS A 121 6.71 3.91 14.27
N SER A 122 7.23 4.84 13.46
CA SER A 122 7.17 4.74 12.00
C SER A 122 8.03 3.56 11.49
N VAL A 123 7.66 3.00 10.33
CA VAL A 123 8.42 1.89 9.70
C VAL A 123 9.88 2.27 9.48
N GLU A 124 10.16 3.48 8.99
CA GLU A 124 11.53 3.96 8.76
C GLU A 124 12.37 3.98 10.04
N THR A 125 11.80 4.52 11.12
CA THR A 125 12.48 4.56 12.43
C THR A 125 12.71 3.15 12.96
N LEU A 126 11.73 2.26 12.77
CA LEU A 126 11.79 0.88 13.19
C LEU A 126 12.88 0.11 12.41
N THR A 127 12.99 0.33 11.11
CA THR A 127 14.07 -0.22 10.27
C THR A 127 15.43 0.23 10.79
N HIS A 128 15.64 1.54 10.97
CA HIS A 128 16.91 2.08 11.45
C HIS A 128 17.31 1.50 12.82
N ARG A 129 16.39 1.55 13.79
CA ARG A 129 16.60 1.00 15.14
C ARG A 129 16.85 -0.50 15.12
N SER A 130 16.20 -1.23 14.22
CA SER A 130 16.41 -2.67 14.07
C SER A 130 17.83 -2.98 13.60
N GLU A 131 18.38 -2.20 12.67
CA GLU A 131 19.73 -2.38 12.19
C GLU A 131 20.76 -2.09 13.27
N GLU A 132 20.56 -1.03 14.06
CA GLU A 132 21.41 -0.71 15.21
C GLU A 132 21.41 -1.84 16.24
N LEU A 133 20.23 -2.34 16.60
CA LEU A 133 20.12 -3.42 17.58
C LEU A 133 20.71 -4.73 17.03
N LYS A 134 20.51 -5.05 15.76
CA LYS A 134 21.17 -6.19 15.09
C LYS A 134 22.70 -6.04 15.15
N LYS A 135 23.24 -4.86 14.84
CA LYS A 135 24.69 -4.58 14.93
C LYS A 135 25.20 -4.72 16.37
N MET A 136 24.46 -4.23 17.35
CA MET A 136 24.82 -4.38 18.77
C MET A 136 24.85 -5.86 19.18
N ILE A 137 23.84 -6.65 18.81
CA ILE A 137 23.82 -8.10 19.07
C ILE A 137 25.02 -8.78 18.42
N LEU A 138 25.32 -8.45 17.17
CA LEU A 138 26.47 -9.01 16.44
C LEU A 138 27.82 -8.52 16.98
N SER A 139 27.89 -7.32 17.56
CA SER A 139 29.12 -6.79 18.14
C SER A 139 29.62 -7.55 19.36
N PHE A 140 28.74 -8.28 20.07
CA PHE A 140 29.17 -9.21 21.13
C PHE A 140 30.04 -10.35 20.60
N PHE A 141 29.97 -10.63 19.30
CA PHE A 141 30.78 -11.64 18.61
C PHE A 141 31.96 -11.03 17.84
N ALA A 142 31.97 -9.71 17.65
CA ALA A 142 33.00 -9.01 16.89
C ALA A 142 34.32 -8.84 17.66
N GLU A 143 34.38 -9.21 18.95
CA GLU A 143 35.61 -9.12 19.74
C GLU A 143 36.68 -10.19 19.40
N GLU A 144 36.41 -11.15 18.50
CA GLU A 144 37.47 -12.04 17.95
C GLU A 144 37.92 -11.69 16.52
N GLU A 145 37.29 -10.73 15.84
CA GLU A 145 37.94 -10.03 14.74
C GLU A 145 38.60 -8.77 15.30
N SER A 146 39.55 -8.97 16.21
CA SER A 146 40.69 -8.07 16.22
C SER A 146 41.22 -8.09 14.79
N GLU A 147 40.90 -7.06 14.01
CA GLU A 147 41.81 -6.53 13.01
C GLU A 147 43.10 -6.23 13.77
N ALA A 148 43.89 -7.28 14.06
CA ALA A 148 45.29 -7.13 14.37
C ALA A 148 45.78 -6.30 13.20
N SER A 149 46.09 -5.04 13.46
CA SER A 149 46.46 -4.10 12.42
C SER A 149 47.64 -4.74 11.70
N LEU A 150 47.38 -5.36 10.54
CA LEU A 150 48.38 -6.11 9.78
C LEU A 150 49.26 -5.06 9.12
N ASN A 151 50.14 -4.47 9.93
CA ASN A 151 50.96 -3.33 9.53
C ASN A 151 52.23 -3.81 8.84
N THR A 152 52.60 -5.08 9.04
CA THR A 152 53.76 -5.70 8.41
C THR A 152 53.36 -6.93 7.61
N ILE A 153 54.22 -7.31 6.66
CA ILE A 153 54.07 -8.56 5.90
C ILE A 153 54.14 -9.77 6.84
N GLU A 154 54.96 -9.70 7.90
CA GLU A 154 55.11 -10.76 8.91
C GLU A 154 53.80 -11.02 9.65
N ASP A 155 53.04 -9.96 9.99
CA ASP A 155 51.72 -10.09 10.60
C ASP A 155 50.73 -10.82 9.67
N VAL A 156 50.74 -10.47 8.38
CA VAL A 156 49.88 -11.11 7.37
C VAL A 156 50.22 -12.59 7.22
N LEU A 157 51.50 -12.94 7.25
CA LEU A 157 51.96 -14.33 7.14
C LEU A 157 51.58 -15.15 8.37
N ALA A 158 51.81 -14.61 9.57
CA ALA A 158 51.44 -15.26 10.83
C ALA A 158 49.92 -15.48 10.93
N GLU A 159 49.13 -14.49 10.51
CA GLU A 159 47.67 -14.58 10.50
C GLU A 159 47.15 -15.56 9.45
N ALA A 160 47.76 -15.59 8.25
CA ALA A 160 47.43 -16.59 7.24
C ALA A 160 47.71 -18.03 7.74
N GLU A 161 48.81 -18.23 8.46
CA GLU A 161 49.17 -19.53 9.04
C GLU A 161 48.21 -19.95 10.17
N ARG A 162 47.82 -19.02 11.05
CA ARG A 162 46.77 -19.25 12.05
C ARG A 162 45.45 -19.66 11.41
N ARG A 163 45.01 -18.95 10.36
CA ARG A 163 43.78 -19.26 9.62
C ARG A 163 43.84 -20.64 8.99
N LYS A 164 44.96 -21.00 8.34
CA LYS A 164 45.15 -22.35 7.80
C LYS A 164 45.04 -23.43 8.86
N ASN A 165 45.74 -23.26 9.99
CA ASN A 165 45.72 -24.23 11.08
C ASN A 165 44.33 -24.37 11.71
N SER A 166 43.59 -23.26 11.84
CA SER A 166 42.20 -23.29 12.29
C SER A 166 41.31 -24.04 11.30
N ILE A 167 41.40 -23.74 10.00
CA ILE A 167 40.63 -24.41 8.94
C ILE A 167 40.93 -25.91 8.89
N SER A 168 42.20 -26.31 9.01
CA SER A 168 42.60 -27.73 9.01
C SER A 168 42.12 -28.51 10.23
N SER A 169 41.67 -27.84 11.30
CA SER A 169 41.08 -28.51 12.47
C SER A 169 39.61 -28.88 12.28
N TYR A 170 38.95 -28.34 11.25
CA TYR A 170 37.56 -28.66 10.94
C TYR A 170 37.47 -29.94 10.09
N PRO A 171 36.49 -30.82 10.37
CA PRO A 171 36.24 -32.02 9.58
C PRO A 171 35.53 -31.65 8.27
N MET A 172 36.30 -31.20 7.28
CA MET A 172 35.85 -30.92 5.91
C MET A 172 36.30 -32.05 4.97
N ASP A 173 35.59 -32.22 3.85
CA ASP A 173 36.08 -33.10 2.79
C ASP A 173 37.31 -32.49 2.08
N GLY A 174 38.05 -33.30 1.32
CA GLY A 174 39.32 -32.87 0.72
C GLY A 174 39.16 -31.72 -0.28
N ASP A 175 38.07 -31.70 -1.03
CA ASP A 175 37.83 -30.72 -2.10
C ASP A 175 37.35 -29.38 -1.52
N GLU A 176 36.50 -29.42 -0.49
CA GLU A 176 36.07 -28.25 0.29
C GLU A 176 37.25 -27.64 1.04
N LEU A 177 38.07 -28.47 1.68
CA LEU A 177 39.27 -28.01 2.38
C LEU A 177 40.24 -27.28 1.43
N GLU A 178 40.51 -27.85 0.25
CA GLU A 178 41.39 -27.22 -0.74
C GLU A 178 40.81 -25.89 -1.25
N SER A 179 39.49 -25.83 -1.49
CA SER A 179 38.79 -24.62 -1.88
C SER A 179 38.90 -23.51 -0.82
N VAL A 180 38.69 -23.85 0.45
CA VAL A 180 38.76 -22.89 1.57
C VAL A 180 40.21 -22.43 1.79
N LEU A 181 41.19 -23.32 1.72
CA LEU A 181 42.61 -22.94 1.82
C LEU A 181 43.07 -22.05 0.66
N SER A 182 42.52 -22.24 -0.55
CA SER A 182 42.75 -21.36 -1.70
C SER A 182 42.24 -19.93 -1.45
N LEU A 183 41.13 -19.77 -0.74
CA LEU A 183 40.62 -18.45 -0.34
C LEU A 183 41.56 -17.74 0.64
N VAL A 184 42.15 -18.47 1.59
CA VAL A 184 43.16 -17.92 2.51
C VAL A 184 44.39 -17.42 1.75
N GLU A 185 44.86 -18.18 0.76
CA GLU A 185 45.99 -17.79 -0.09
C GLU A 185 45.72 -16.54 -0.94
N LYS A 186 44.51 -16.44 -1.51
CA LYS A 186 44.06 -15.25 -2.24
C LYS A 186 43.98 -14.03 -1.32
N TRP A 187 43.45 -14.21 -0.10
CA TRP A 187 43.39 -13.15 0.90
C TRP A 187 44.80 -12.68 1.29
N LYS A 188 45.71 -13.61 1.61
CA LYS A 188 47.12 -13.33 1.94
C LYS A 188 47.79 -12.49 0.86
N THR A 189 47.66 -12.93 -0.40
CA THR A 189 48.23 -12.22 -1.57
C THR A 189 47.68 -10.80 -1.70
N ARG A 190 46.38 -10.62 -1.48
CA ARG A 190 45.73 -9.30 -1.54
C ARG A 190 46.24 -8.37 -0.44
N GLN A 191 46.43 -8.87 0.79
CA GLN A 191 46.92 -8.04 1.90
C GLN A 191 48.39 -7.67 1.73
N ILE A 192 49.26 -8.60 1.29
CA ILE A 192 50.65 -8.29 0.98
C ILE A 192 50.74 -7.22 -0.10
N ARG A 193 49.94 -7.33 -1.17
CA ARG A 193 49.92 -6.32 -2.24
C ARG A 193 49.56 -4.92 -1.70
N LYS A 194 48.55 -4.82 -0.84
CA LYS A 194 48.15 -3.55 -0.21
C LYS A 194 49.25 -2.93 0.67
N LEU A 195 50.10 -3.76 1.28
CA LEU A 195 51.23 -3.30 2.10
C LEU A 195 52.44 -2.88 1.27
N VAL A 196 52.64 -3.48 0.10
CA VAL A 196 53.75 -3.14 -0.82
C VAL A 196 53.43 -1.92 -1.69
N GLU A 197 52.15 -1.68 -2.00
CA GLU A 197 51.70 -0.53 -2.80
C GLU A 197 51.46 0.75 -1.97
N LYS A 198 51.64 0.68 -0.64
CA LYS A 198 51.59 1.82 0.29
C LYS A 198 52.95 2.48 0.43
#